data_AF-A0A6T9Y6G0-F1
#
_entry.id   AF-A0A6T9Y6G0-F1
#
_cell.length_a   1.000
_cell.length_b   1.000
_cell.length_c   1.000
_cell.angle_alpha   90.00
_cell.angle_beta   90.00
_cell.angle_gamma   90.00
#
_symmetry.space_group_name_H-M   'P 1'
#
loop_
_entity.id
_entity.type
_entity.pdbx_description
1 polymer ?
#
loop_
_entity_poly.entity_id
_entity_poly.type
_entity_poly.pdbx_seq_one_letter_code
_entity_poly.pdbx_strand_id
1 'polypeptide(L)'
;MSAPNIKSSVFWEYSVSRYTKGDMAPLALLLQDNHKVNVNVLLLICWCLENNVIINLPQLKSVIAASASTDEKLKQHREKRKAASPEKGGEQTTYDALKAQELELERQQQQDIVASFNEQAVTQLGQQASPANIFNASIAAFINAYELRDNNEARQLVSLVVNQLS
;
A
#
# COMPACT_ATOMS: atom_id res chain seq x y z
N MET A 1 -25.04 6.78 1.26
CA MET A 1 -24.34 6.11 0.15
C MET A 1 -23.43 5.09 0.79
N SER A 2 -23.59 3.81 0.47
CA SER A 2 -22.76 2.75 1.06
C SER A 2 -21.35 2.83 0.49
N ALA A 3 -20.33 2.73 1.34
CA ALA A 3 -18.95 2.60 0.91
C ALA A 3 -18.79 1.38 -0.01
N PRO A 4 -17.86 1.41 -0.99
CA PRO A 4 -17.52 0.23 -1.75
C PRO A 4 -16.96 -0.82 -0.79
N ASN A 5 -17.64 -1.96 -0.68
CA ASN A 5 -17.19 -3.07 0.14
C ASN A 5 -16.26 -3.94 -0.69
N ILE A 6 -14.95 -3.79 -0.47
CA ILE A 6 -13.92 -4.55 -1.18
C ILE A 6 -13.72 -5.88 -0.46
N LYS A 7 -13.77 -6.99 -1.19
CA LYS A 7 -13.35 -8.28 -0.65
C LYS A 7 -11.83 -8.35 -0.61
N SER A 8 -11.26 -8.77 0.52
CA SER A 8 -9.80 -8.83 0.69
C SER A 8 -9.10 -9.72 -0.36
N SER A 9 -9.76 -10.79 -0.83
CA SER A 9 -9.21 -11.64 -1.90
C SER A 9 -9.11 -10.92 -3.25
N VAL A 10 -10.11 -10.10 -3.58
CA VAL A 10 -10.14 -9.30 -4.82
C VAL A 10 -9.07 -8.23 -4.77
N PHE A 11 -8.93 -7.57 -3.62
CA PHE A 11 -7.88 -6.58 -3.43
C PHE A 11 -6.47 -7.18 -3.46
N TRP A 12 -6.30 -8.42 -2.98
CA TRP A 12 -5.04 -9.16 -3.09
C TRP A 12 -4.67 -9.46 -4.54
N GLU A 13 -5.59 -10.02 -5.33
CA GLU A 13 -5.36 -10.28 -6.75
C GLU A 13 -5.01 -9.00 -7.52
N TYR A 14 -5.74 -7.92 -7.24
CA TYR A 14 -5.44 -6.58 -7.76
C TYR A 14 -4.02 -6.14 -7.38
N SER A 15 -3.66 -6.24 -6.10
CA SER A 15 -2.38 -5.82 -5.55
C SER A 15 -1.22 -6.55 -6.21
N VAL A 16 -1.32 -7.88 -6.35
CA VAL A 16 -0.31 -8.71 -7.02
C VAL A 16 -0.19 -8.33 -8.49
N SER A 17 -1.31 -8.20 -9.21
CA SER A 17 -1.31 -7.81 -10.62
C SER A 17 -0.73 -6.42 -10.83
N ARG A 18 -1.00 -5.47 -9.92
CA ARG A 18 -0.52 -4.10 -10.04
C ARG A 18 0.95 -3.97 -9.68
N TYR A 19 1.38 -4.64 -8.61
CA TYR A 19 2.76 -4.62 -8.14
C TYR A 19 3.74 -5.21 -9.17
N THR A 20 3.31 -6.21 -9.93
CA THR A 20 4.11 -6.85 -10.99
C THR A 20 4.08 -6.11 -12.34
N LYS A 21 3.28 -5.04 -12.46
CA LYS A 21 3.12 -4.29 -13.71
C LYS A 21 4.08 -3.10 -13.78
N GLY A 22 4.85 -3.03 -14.86
CA GLY A 22 5.74 -1.90 -15.15
C GLY A 22 6.75 -1.63 -14.02
N ASP A 23 6.95 -0.36 -13.70
CA ASP A 23 7.89 0.08 -12.65
C ASP A 23 7.24 0.16 -11.25
N MET A 24 6.07 -0.45 -11.03
CA MET A 24 5.37 -0.34 -9.75
C MET A 24 6.19 -0.91 -8.58
N ALA A 25 6.77 -2.10 -8.74
CA ALA A 25 7.61 -2.72 -7.71
C ALA A 25 8.83 -1.85 -7.31
N PRO A 26 9.72 -1.43 -8.23
CA PRO A 26 10.87 -0.61 -7.85
C PRO A 26 10.46 0.74 -7.24
N LEU A 27 9.40 1.38 -7.75
CA LEU A 27 8.92 2.65 -7.19
C LEU A 27 8.34 2.47 -5.77
N ALA A 28 7.55 1.42 -5.54
CA ALA A 28 7.00 1.11 -4.23
C ALA A 28 8.11 0.79 -3.21
N LEU A 29 9.15 0.07 -3.62
CA LEU A 29 10.32 -0.22 -2.78
C LEU A 29 11.09 1.06 -2.42
N LEU A 30 11.33 1.95 -3.39
CA LEU A 30 11.98 3.24 -3.11
C LEU A 30 11.18 4.09 -2.12
N LEU A 31 9.85 4.17 -2.28
CA LEU A 31 8.97 4.87 -1.35
C LEU A 31 8.99 4.23 0.04
N GLN A 32 8.99 2.90 0.11
CA GLN A 32 9.04 2.17 1.37
C GLN A 32 10.38 2.41 2.08
N ASP A 33 11.49 2.31 1.38
CA ASP A 33 12.82 2.33 2.00
C ASP A 33 13.25 3.77 2.37
N ASN A 34 13.01 4.75 1.49
CA ASN A 34 13.41 6.13 1.72
C ASN A 34 12.41 6.91 2.59
N HIS A 35 11.12 6.55 2.54
CA HIS A 35 10.06 7.33 3.19
C HIS A 35 9.17 6.52 4.13
N LYS A 36 9.50 5.25 4.39
CA LYS A 36 8.76 4.36 5.31
C LYS A 36 7.28 4.20 4.94
N VAL A 37 6.96 4.41 3.66
CA VAL A 37 5.62 4.20 3.12
C VAL A 37 5.24 2.73 3.24
N ASN A 38 4.00 2.45 3.64
CA ASN A 38 3.48 1.09 3.59
C ASN A 38 2.99 0.78 2.15
N VAL A 39 3.57 -0.25 1.54
CA VAL A 39 3.26 -0.65 0.16
C VAL A 39 1.80 -1.08 -0.01
N ASN A 40 1.20 -1.77 0.96
CA ASN A 40 -0.22 -2.15 0.90
C ASN A 40 -1.14 -0.93 0.94
N VAL A 41 -0.78 0.10 1.71
CA VAL A 41 -1.51 1.38 1.74
C VAL A 41 -1.37 2.13 0.41
N LEU A 42 -0.17 2.13 -0.18
CA LEU A 42 0.06 2.70 -1.52
C LEU A 42 -0.81 2.02 -2.58
N LEU A 43 -0.86 0.68 -2.57
CA LEU A 43 -1.69 -0.10 -3.49
C LEU A 43 -3.19 0.16 -3.28
N LEU A 44 -3.63 0.42 -2.04
CA LEU A 44 -5.02 0.77 -1.75
C LEU A 44 -5.37 2.13 -2.38
N ILE A 45 -4.48 3.11 -2.29
CA ILE A 45 -4.70 4.40 -2.95
C ILE A 45 -4.77 4.24 -4.46
N CYS A 46 -3.89 3.42 -5.04
CA CYS A 46 -3.95 3.12 -6.47
C CYS A 46 -5.33 2.54 -6.85
N TRP A 47 -5.85 1.61 -6.06
CA TRP A 47 -7.18 1.04 -6.28
C TRP A 47 -8.29 2.10 -6.16
N CYS A 48 -8.23 2.99 -5.16
CA CYS A 48 -9.18 4.07 -4.98
C CYS A 48 -9.22 5.00 -6.20
N LEU A 49 -8.06 5.34 -6.75
CA LEU A 49 -7.95 6.21 -7.93
C LEU A 49 -8.62 5.58 -9.15
N GLU A 50 -8.36 4.30 -9.43
CA GLU A 50 -8.97 3.60 -10.57
C GLU A 50 -10.48 3.36 -10.40
N ASN A 51 -10.97 3.25 -9.17
CA ASN A 51 -12.39 3.00 -8.87
C ASN A 51 -13.18 4.28 -8.55
N ASN A 52 -12.58 5.46 -8.78
CA ASN A 52 -13.17 6.78 -8.50
C ASN A 52 -13.65 6.95 -7.04
N VAL A 53 -12.87 6.42 -6.10
CA VAL A 53 -13.12 6.52 -4.67
C VAL A 53 -12.22 7.59 -4.06
N ILE A 54 -12.80 8.54 -3.34
CA ILE A 54 -12.05 9.53 -2.56
C ILE A 54 -11.89 9.00 -1.14
N ILE A 55 -10.62 8.79 -0.77
CA ILE A 55 -10.20 8.65 0.62
C ILE A 55 -9.59 9.96 1.11
N ASN A 56 -10.04 10.44 2.28
CA ASN A 56 -9.51 11.64 2.92
C ASN A 56 -8.42 11.30 3.96
N LEU A 57 -7.75 12.33 4.48
CA LEU A 57 -6.64 12.16 5.42
C LEU A 57 -7.03 11.40 6.70
N PRO A 58 -8.13 11.73 7.42
CA PRO A 58 -8.55 10.96 8.59
C PRO A 58 -8.78 9.47 8.29
N GLN A 59 -9.47 9.15 7.20
CA GLN A 59 -9.76 7.77 6.79
C GLN A 59 -8.47 7.02 6.47
N LEU A 60 -7.56 7.65 5.73
CA LEU A 60 -6.26 7.07 5.41
C LEU A 60 -5.42 6.81 6.67
N LYS A 61 -5.45 7.73 7.65
CA LYS A 61 -4.77 7.52 8.94
C LYS A 61 -5.33 6.33 9.71
N SER A 62 -6.65 6.11 9.71
CA SER A 62 -7.26 4.91 10.31
C SER A 62 -6.76 3.63 9.65
N VAL A 63 -6.68 3.62 8.31
CA VAL A 63 -6.16 2.48 7.55
C VAL A 63 -4.68 2.22 7.86
N ILE A 64 -3.86 3.26 7.94
CA ILE A 64 -2.43 3.14 8.31
C ILE A 64 -2.30 2.62 9.76
N ALA A 65 -3.16 3.07 10.67
CA ALA A 65 -3.15 2.58 12.05
C ALA A 65 -3.49 1.07 12.12
N ALA A 66 -4.40 0.58 11.27
CA ALA A 66 -4.71 -0.84 11.18
C ALA A 66 -3.50 -1.68 10.70
N SER A 67 -2.64 -1.13 9.84
CA SER A 67 -1.45 -1.84 9.35
C SER A 67 -0.30 -1.89 10.36
N ALA A 68 -0.28 -0.99 11.34
CA ALA A 68 0.85 -0.77 12.24
C ALA A 68 1.23 -2.03 13.05
N SER A 69 0.23 -2.77 13.55
CA SER A 69 0.46 -3.97 14.36
C SER A 69 1.17 -5.09 13.59
N THR A 70 0.94 -5.17 12.28
CA THR A 70 1.58 -6.15 11.39
C THR A 70 2.87 -5.61 10.80
N ASP A 71 3.02 -4.30 10.63
CA ASP A 71 4.26 -3.65 10.18
C ASP A 71 5.44 -3.94 11.13
N GLU A 72 5.22 -3.92 12.44
CA GLU A 72 6.28 -4.27 13.41
C GLU A 72 6.71 -5.73 13.28
N LYS A 73 5.75 -6.64 13.11
CA LYS A 73 6.04 -8.07 12.89
C LYS A 73 6.78 -8.28 11.58
N LEU A 74 6.35 -7.63 10.49
CA LEU A 74 7.01 -7.70 9.20
C LEU A 74 8.46 -7.20 9.25
N LYS A 75 8.73 -6.11 9.96
CA LYS A 75 10.12 -5.64 10.17
C LYS A 75 10.98 -6.69 10.85
N GLN A 76 10.49 -7.30 11.94
CA GLN A 76 11.21 -8.37 12.64
C GLN A 76 11.44 -9.59 11.74
N HIS A 77 10.46 -9.96 10.91
CA HIS A 77 10.61 -11.06 9.96
C HIS A 77 11.62 -10.73 8.86
N ARG A 78 11.61 -9.51 8.32
CA ARG A 78 12.57 -9.03 7.30
C ARG A 78 14.00 -9.05 7.83
N GLU A 79 14.20 -8.68 9.09
CA GLU A 79 15.51 -8.79 9.74
C GLU A 79 15.96 -10.25 9.89
N LYS A 80 15.07 -11.13 10.35
CA LYS A 80 15.34 -12.58 10.44
C LYS A 80 15.68 -13.18 9.08
N ARG A 81 14.94 -12.84 8.02
CA ARG A 81 15.19 -13.30 6.66
C ARG A 81 16.54 -12.77 6.14
N LYS A 82 16.86 -11.50 6.40
CA LYS A 82 18.16 -10.91 6.03
C LYS A 82 19.33 -11.53 6.81
N ALA A 83 19.10 -12.05 8.01
CA ALA A 83 20.08 -12.82 8.78
C ALA A 83 20.24 -14.25 8.25
N ALA A 84 19.13 -14.90 7.88
CA ALA A 84 19.10 -16.24 7.30
C ALA A 84 19.38 -16.28 5.78
N SER A 85 19.79 -15.16 5.17
CA SER A 85 20.06 -15.09 3.73
C SER A 85 21.18 -16.07 3.34
N PRO A 86 21.01 -16.87 2.26
CA PRO A 86 22.06 -17.75 1.74
C PRO A 86 23.37 -17.02 1.45
N GLU A 87 23.29 -15.75 1.03
CA GLU A 87 24.45 -14.88 0.81
C GLU A 87 25.27 -14.60 2.08
N LYS A 88 24.67 -14.79 3.26
CA LYS A 88 25.32 -14.68 4.57
C LYS A 88 25.66 -16.05 5.19
N GLY A 89 25.54 -17.12 4.41
CA GLY A 89 25.79 -18.49 4.88
C GLY A 89 24.60 -19.13 5.61
N GLY A 90 23.39 -18.58 5.47
CA GLY A 90 22.16 -19.17 6.01
C GLY A 90 21.61 -20.34 5.17
N GLU A 91 20.76 -21.18 5.78
CA GLU A 91 20.10 -22.28 5.07
C GLU A 91 18.95 -21.80 4.18
N GLN A 92 18.94 -22.22 2.92
CA GLN A 92 17.89 -21.89 1.94
C GLN A 92 16.49 -22.26 2.46
N THR A 93 16.35 -23.41 3.12
CA THR A 93 15.07 -23.88 3.69
C THR A 93 14.53 -22.91 4.74
N THR A 94 15.39 -22.39 5.63
CA THR A 94 15.00 -21.40 6.63
C THR A 94 14.64 -20.07 5.97
N TYR A 95 15.40 -19.64 4.96
CA TYR A 95 15.12 -18.44 4.19
C TYR A 95 13.74 -18.50 3.51
N ASP A 96 13.43 -19.63 2.85
CA ASP A 96 12.15 -19.82 2.16
C ASP A 96 10.98 -19.94 3.14
N ALA A 97 11.17 -20.59 4.29
CA ALA A 97 10.17 -20.64 5.35
C ALA A 97 9.86 -19.23 5.92
N LEU A 98 10.89 -18.42 6.15
CA LEU A 98 10.73 -17.03 6.61
C LEU A 98 10.03 -16.17 5.55
N LYS A 99 10.36 -16.36 4.27
CA LYS A 99 9.71 -15.68 3.15
C LYS A 99 8.22 -16.03 3.04
N ALA A 100 7.86 -17.30 3.25
CA ALA A 100 6.47 -17.72 3.28
C ALA A 100 5.70 -17.10 4.46
N GLN A 101 6.32 -17.01 5.64
CA GLN A 101 5.74 -16.33 6.80
C GLN A 101 5.56 -14.82 6.57
N GLU A 102 6.52 -14.16 5.92
CA GLU A 102 6.38 -12.75 5.50
C GLU A 102 5.16 -12.57 4.59
N LEU A 103 4.99 -13.44 3.58
CA LEU A 103 3.87 -13.35 2.66
C LEU A 103 2.51 -13.49 3.36
N GLU A 104 2.40 -14.39 4.33
CA GLU A 104 1.16 -14.57 5.10
C GLU A 104 0.88 -13.35 5.99
N LEU A 105 1.92 -12.76 6.59
CA LEU A 105 1.78 -11.51 7.35
C LEU A 105 1.37 -10.34 6.45
N GLU A 106 1.93 -10.22 5.24
CA GLU A 106 1.50 -9.20 4.27
C GLU A 106 0.04 -9.41 3.87
N ARG A 107 -0.39 -10.65 3.70
CA ARG A 107 -1.80 -10.99 3.42
C ARG A 107 -2.71 -10.59 4.57
N GLN A 108 -2.34 -10.89 5.81
CA GLN A 108 -3.10 -10.48 6.99
C GLN A 108 -3.17 -8.95 7.12
N GLN A 109 -2.03 -8.26 6.98
CA GLN A 109 -2.00 -6.80 7.00
C GLN A 109 -2.95 -6.21 5.97
N GLN A 110 -2.96 -6.78 4.76
CA GLN A 110 -3.81 -6.31 3.71
C GLN A 110 -5.31 -6.56 4.00
N GLN A 111 -5.64 -7.69 4.63
CA GLN A 111 -6.99 -7.95 5.12
C GLN A 111 -7.44 -6.92 6.15
N ASP A 112 -6.58 -6.58 7.12
CA ASP A 112 -6.86 -5.59 8.16
C ASP A 112 -7.05 -4.18 7.57
N ILE A 113 -6.21 -3.82 6.59
CA ILE A 113 -6.31 -2.58 5.80
C ILE A 113 -7.67 -2.49 5.10
N VAL A 114 -8.07 -3.56 4.41
CA VAL A 114 -9.35 -3.61 3.67
C VAL A 114 -10.54 -3.58 4.63
N ALA A 115 -10.47 -4.31 5.74
CA ALA A 115 -11.52 -4.27 6.77
C ALA A 115 -11.69 -2.85 7.32
N SER A 116 -10.59 -2.20 7.72
CA SER A 116 -10.61 -0.82 8.22
C SER A 116 -11.12 0.16 7.16
N PHE A 117 -10.73 -0.02 5.90
CA PHE A 117 -11.21 0.79 4.77
C PHE A 117 -12.72 0.64 4.56
N ASN A 118 -13.24 -0.59 4.60
CA ASN A 118 -14.67 -0.87 4.43
C ASN A 118 -15.53 -0.28 5.56
N GLU A 119 -14.96 -0.09 6.74
CA GLU A 119 -15.61 0.63 7.86
C GLU A 119 -15.60 2.15 7.67
N GLN A 120 -14.74 2.68 6.80
CA GLN A 120 -14.70 4.11 6.52
C GLN A 120 -15.85 4.54 5.60
N ALA A 121 -16.49 5.67 5.93
CA ALA A 121 -17.48 6.31 5.07
C ALA A 121 -16.79 7.06 3.89
N VAL A 122 -16.15 6.32 2.99
CA VAL A 122 -15.51 6.87 1.79
C VAL A 122 -16.53 7.29 0.76
N THR A 123 -16.21 8.32 -0.01
CA THR A 123 -17.10 8.84 -1.06
C THR A 123 -16.72 8.18 -2.38
N GLN A 124 -17.59 7.33 -2.92
CA GLN A 124 -17.48 6.87 -4.30
C GLN A 124 -18.18 7.88 -5.19
N LEU A 125 -17.42 8.47 -6.10
CA LEU A 125 -17.99 9.38 -7.08
C LEU A 125 -18.58 8.57 -8.23
N GLY A 126 -19.79 8.95 -8.66
CA GLY A 126 -20.35 8.42 -9.90
C GLY A 126 -19.51 8.82 -11.11
N GLN A 127 -19.83 8.26 -12.28
CA GLN A 127 -19.12 8.47 -13.56
C GLN A 127 -18.95 9.94 -14.01
N GLN A 128 -19.53 10.90 -13.28
CA GLN A 128 -19.52 12.33 -13.60
C GLN A 128 -18.43 13.14 -12.91
N ALA A 129 -17.65 12.56 -11.99
CA ALA A 129 -16.56 13.29 -11.38
C ALA A 129 -15.29 13.25 -12.23
N SER A 130 -14.67 14.41 -12.41
CA SER A 130 -13.39 14.51 -13.11
C SER A 130 -12.32 13.70 -12.37
N PRO A 131 -11.64 12.74 -13.04
CA PRO A 131 -10.57 11.94 -12.43
C PRO A 131 -9.52 12.80 -11.73
N ALA A 132 -9.19 13.97 -12.31
CA ALA A 132 -8.24 14.93 -11.76
C ALA A 132 -8.55 15.39 -10.32
N ASN A 133 -9.83 15.55 -9.95
CA ASN A 133 -10.19 16.00 -8.59
C ASN A 133 -10.01 14.87 -7.55
N ILE A 134 -10.28 13.63 -7.95
CA ILE A 134 -10.08 12.42 -7.12
C ILE A 134 -8.59 12.22 -6.88
N PHE A 135 -7.82 12.33 -7.97
CA PHE A 135 -6.36 12.31 -7.94
C PHE A 135 -5.81 13.31 -6.93
N ASN A 136 -6.23 14.57 -7.02
CA ASN A 136 -5.70 15.61 -6.13
C ASN A 136 -6.04 15.37 -4.66
N ALA A 137 -7.26 14.92 -4.33
CA ALA A 137 -7.69 14.71 -2.95
C ALA A 137 -6.99 13.52 -2.27
N SER A 138 -6.96 12.35 -2.92
CA SER A 138 -6.37 11.15 -2.33
C SER A 138 -4.85 11.18 -2.31
N ILE A 139 -4.20 11.76 -3.33
CA ILE A 139 -2.75 11.98 -3.31
C ILE A 139 -2.37 13.03 -2.25
N ALA A 140 -3.14 14.11 -2.11
CA ALA A 140 -2.90 15.06 -1.03
C ALA A 140 -3.06 14.41 0.35
N ALA A 141 -4.08 13.58 0.56
CA ALA A 141 -4.24 12.82 1.80
C ALA A 141 -3.02 11.94 2.07
N PHE A 142 -2.51 11.24 1.06
CA PHE A 142 -1.32 10.40 1.18
C PHE A 142 -0.05 11.18 1.52
N ILE A 143 0.23 12.25 0.77
CA ILE A 143 1.40 13.11 1.01
C ILE A 143 1.38 13.69 2.42
N ASN A 144 0.21 14.10 2.91
CA ASN A 144 0.09 14.62 4.28
C ASN A 144 0.15 13.51 5.34
N ALA A 145 -0.34 12.29 5.07
CA ALA A 145 -0.31 11.18 6.02
C ALA A 145 1.11 10.70 6.32
N TYR A 146 1.98 10.71 5.31
CA TYR A 146 3.39 10.33 5.41
C TYR A 146 4.34 11.53 5.54
N GLU A 147 3.81 12.74 5.73
CA GLU A 147 4.61 13.98 5.88
C GLU A 147 5.60 14.23 4.72
N LEU A 148 5.23 13.79 3.51
CA LEU A 148 6.07 13.87 2.30
C LEU A 148 6.06 15.25 1.65
N ARG A 149 5.40 16.23 2.28
CA ARG A 149 5.17 17.55 1.68
C ARG A 149 6.49 18.22 1.34
N ASP A 150 7.50 18.19 2.19
CA ASP A 150 8.73 18.92 1.91
C ASP A 150 9.77 18.10 1.14
N ASN A 151 9.41 16.87 0.74
CA ASN A 151 10.29 15.97 0.04
C ASN A 151 9.96 15.91 -1.47
N ASN A 152 10.77 16.60 -2.28
CA ASN A 152 10.60 16.65 -3.74
C ASN A 152 10.74 15.26 -4.40
N GLU A 153 11.66 14.42 -3.90
CA GLU A 153 11.86 13.05 -4.41
C GLU A 153 10.61 12.21 -4.16
N ALA A 154 10.08 12.23 -2.94
CA ALA A 154 8.86 11.49 -2.59
C ALA A 154 7.68 11.89 -3.49
N ARG A 155 7.50 13.19 -3.75
CA ARG A 155 6.44 13.69 -4.64
C ARG A 155 6.63 13.21 -6.09
N GLN A 156 7.86 13.20 -6.58
CA GLN A 156 8.17 12.67 -7.91
C GLN A 156 7.87 11.18 -7.99
N LEU A 157 8.30 10.39 -7.00
CA LEU A 157 8.02 8.96 -6.93
C LEU A 157 6.51 8.68 -6.91
N VAL A 158 5.74 9.42 -6.11
CA VAL A 158 4.27 9.30 -6.10
C VAL A 158 3.66 9.64 -7.46
N SER A 159 4.15 10.69 -8.13
CA SER A 159 3.70 11.03 -9.48
C SER A 159 4.02 9.94 -10.50
N LEU A 160 5.19 9.30 -10.40
CA LEU A 160 5.56 8.18 -11.26
C LEU A 160 4.65 6.96 -11.02
N VAL A 161 4.36 6.64 -9.76
CA VAL A 161 3.41 5.57 -9.39
C VAL A 161 2.04 5.84 -10.00
N VAL A 162 1.55 7.07 -9.88
CA VAL A 162 0.28 7.51 -10.48
C VAL A 162 0.29 7.38 -11.99
N ASN A 163 1.38 7.75 -12.67
CA ASN A 163 1.48 7.62 -14.12
C ASN A 163 1.42 6.16 -14.59
N GLN A 164 1.79 5.18 -13.75
CA GLN A 164 1.64 3.75 -14.06
C GLN A 164 0.18 3.26 -13.99
N LEU A 165 -0.74 4.09 -13.47
CA LEU A 165 -2.18 3.80 -13.41
C LEU A 165 -2.95 4.31 -14.63
N SER A 166 -2.36 5.22 -15.41
CA SER A 166 -2.94 5.76 -16.66
C SER A 166 -2.68 4.83 -17.84
#